data_AF-A0A962EDP5-F1
#
_entry.id   AF-A0A962EDP5-F1
#
_cell.length_a   1.000
_cell.length_b   1.000
_cell.length_c   1.000
_cell.angle_alpha   90.00
_cell.angle_beta   90.00
_cell.angle_gamma   90.00
#
_symmetry.space_group_name_H-M   'P 1'
#
loop_
_entity.id
_entity.type
_entity.pdbx_description
1 polymer ?
#
loop_
_entity_poly.entity_id
_entity_poly.type
_entity_poly.pdbx_seq_one_letter_code
_entity_poly.pdbx_strand_id
1 'polypeptide(L)'
;RFLLDLAFVAMQRNLAQLPAIAAFAAEHGIEVLAVHPLIGRDPLPLGTAAEHTASGTLHQEFRTRLEDAVAEVRQRWPQVAIQLSSHELSAHTRLSAHPQAWPWPMPDGAVISTCDQSPFDSVHVLADGRVIACEVTEKVALGDLRQQSLREIWNGPAYRAFRERHRSGAESACRSCVYKRVHQPQPASVRIEGRQAPAEQLLSGWHGDDGSGVRWSSAEATLWLPRVARHRRLHLHGMVAPTATPAPFSVHLDGLLVHQQTEAGPLQLRLPLPPSTQAQRVLQLRREGASSPHALGTGADLRELGFALILAETR
;
A
#
# COMPACT_ATOMS: atom_id res chain seq x y z
N ARG A 1 16.32 17.27 -14.28
CA ARG A 1 15.19 17.27 -15.24
C ARG A 1 13.94 17.15 -14.38
N PHE A 2 13.03 18.12 -14.41
CA PHE A 2 11.75 17.98 -13.70
C PHE A 2 10.91 16.98 -14.50
N LEU A 3 10.44 15.92 -13.83
CA LEU A 3 9.41 15.06 -14.39
C LEU A 3 8.11 15.86 -14.37
N LEU A 4 7.52 16.07 -15.54
CA LEU A 4 6.20 16.67 -15.69
C LEU A 4 5.23 15.52 -15.91
N ASP A 5 4.19 15.45 -15.08
CA ASP A 5 3.10 14.49 -15.22
C ASP A 5 1.80 15.25 -15.49
N LEU A 6 0.90 14.65 -16.28
CA LEU A 6 -0.44 15.19 -16.51
C LEU A 6 -1.46 14.43 -15.69
N ALA A 7 -2.37 15.15 -15.04
CA ALA A 7 -3.56 14.58 -14.40
C ALA A 7 -4.81 14.95 -15.20
N PHE A 8 -5.52 13.94 -15.70
CA PHE A 8 -6.78 14.08 -16.40
C PHE A 8 -7.92 13.61 -15.50
N VAL A 9 -8.78 14.55 -15.08
CA VAL A 9 -10.02 14.22 -14.37
C VAL A 9 -11.08 13.79 -15.37
N ALA A 10 -11.32 12.49 -15.46
CA ALA A 10 -12.30 11.87 -16.34
C ALA A 10 -13.72 12.10 -15.83
N MET A 11 -14.51 12.78 -16.66
CA MET A 11 -15.93 13.02 -16.49
C MET A 11 -16.64 12.60 -17.77
N GLN A 12 -17.94 12.34 -17.67
CA GLN A 12 -18.76 11.95 -18.80
C GLN A 12 -18.63 12.90 -19.99
N ARG A 13 -18.58 14.20 -19.71
CA ARG A 13 -18.55 15.28 -20.70
C ARG A 13 -17.20 15.48 -21.40
N ASN A 14 -16.10 15.07 -20.79
CA ASN A 14 -14.75 15.32 -21.31
C ASN A 14 -14.00 14.04 -21.68
N LEU A 15 -14.54 12.85 -21.38
CA LEU A 15 -13.85 11.59 -21.61
C LEU A 15 -13.39 11.41 -23.07
N ALA A 16 -14.16 11.90 -24.04
CA ALA A 16 -13.80 11.89 -25.46
C ALA A 16 -12.55 12.73 -25.81
N GLN A 17 -12.08 13.59 -24.90
CA GLN A 17 -10.87 14.40 -25.05
C GLN A 17 -9.60 13.65 -24.61
N LEU A 18 -9.72 12.52 -23.92
CA LEU A 18 -8.58 11.77 -23.39
C LEU A 18 -7.54 11.42 -24.48
N PRO A 19 -7.93 11.00 -25.72
CA PRO A 19 -6.97 10.81 -26.81
C PRO A 19 -6.19 12.07 -27.20
N ALA A 20 -6.83 13.25 -27.20
CA ALA A 20 -6.15 14.50 -27.52
C ALA A 20 -5.13 14.89 -26.43
N ILE A 21 -5.44 14.63 -25.16
CA ILE A 21 -4.51 14.86 -24.05
C ILE A 21 -3.31 13.91 -24.13
N ALA A 22 -3.53 12.64 -24.50
CA ALA A 22 -2.45 11.69 -24.73
C ALA A 22 -1.56 12.07 -25.91
N ALA A 23 -2.15 12.58 -27.01
CA ALA A 23 -1.40 13.12 -28.14
C ALA A 23 -0.49 14.28 -27.71
N PHE A 24 -1.03 15.21 -26.92
CA PHE A 24 -0.26 16.33 -26.35
C PHE A 24 0.88 15.82 -25.45
N ALA A 25 0.61 14.85 -24.57
CA ALA A 25 1.64 14.25 -23.72
C ALA A 25 2.78 13.66 -24.56
N ALA A 26 2.45 12.90 -25.60
CA ALA A 26 3.42 12.30 -26.50
C ALA A 26 4.26 13.34 -27.27
N GLU A 27 3.64 14.40 -27.79
CA GLU A 27 4.32 15.47 -28.52
C GLU A 27 5.34 16.22 -27.64
N HIS A 28 5.02 16.38 -26.36
CA HIS A 28 5.88 17.10 -25.41
C HIS A 28 6.83 16.19 -24.60
N GLY A 29 6.86 14.89 -24.91
CA GLY A 29 7.72 13.94 -24.20
C GLY A 29 7.35 13.75 -22.72
N ILE A 30 6.06 13.91 -22.39
CA ILE A 30 5.52 13.60 -21.06
C ILE A 30 5.25 12.10 -21.00
N GLU A 31 5.95 11.43 -20.10
CA GLU A 31 5.95 9.97 -20.02
C GLU A 31 4.71 9.40 -19.32
N VAL A 32 4.08 10.17 -18.42
CA VAL A 32 2.98 9.70 -17.58
C VAL A 32 1.74 10.59 -17.72
N LEU A 33 0.61 9.95 -18.01
CA LEU A 33 -0.73 10.54 -17.95
C LEU A 33 -1.55 9.79 -16.89
N ALA A 34 -1.75 10.45 -15.75
CA ALA A 34 -2.59 9.97 -14.67
C ALA A 34 -4.07 10.28 -14.99
N VAL A 35 -4.90 9.25 -15.04
CA VAL A 35 -6.32 9.33 -15.35
C VAL A 35 -7.10 9.05 -14.07
N HIS A 36 -7.82 10.06 -13.61
CA HIS A 36 -8.60 10.03 -12.38
C HIS A 36 -10.07 10.15 -12.73
N PRO A 37 -10.91 9.12 -12.53
CA PRO A 37 -12.35 9.34 -12.52
C PRO A 37 -12.68 10.49 -11.55
N LEU A 38 -13.71 11.27 -11.88
CA LEU A 38 -14.26 12.24 -10.95
C LEU A 38 -14.43 11.58 -9.58
N ILE A 39 -14.09 12.28 -8.50
CA ILE A 39 -14.30 11.76 -7.15
C ILE A 39 -15.59 12.38 -6.66
N GLY A 40 -16.61 11.56 -6.46
CA GLY A 40 -17.89 11.94 -5.85
C GLY A 40 -17.70 12.49 -4.45
N ARG A 41 -17.56 13.82 -4.34
CA ARG A 41 -17.46 14.55 -3.08
C ARG A 41 -18.63 15.52 -2.92
N ASP A 42 -18.74 16.00 -1.69
CA ASP A 42 -19.65 17.02 -1.17
C ASP A 42 -20.00 18.12 -2.19
N PRO A 43 -21.26 18.60 -2.20
CA PRO A 43 -22.01 18.81 -3.43
C PRO A 43 -21.22 19.61 -4.46
N LEU A 44 -20.76 18.89 -5.48
CA LEU A 44 -20.18 19.52 -6.66
C LEU A 44 -21.29 20.31 -7.38
N PRO A 45 -21.03 21.55 -7.84
CA PRO A 45 -22.05 22.38 -8.49
C PRO A 45 -22.75 21.71 -9.67
N LEU A 46 -22.07 20.75 -10.31
CA LEU A 46 -22.53 20.03 -11.49
C LEU A 46 -22.94 18.58 -11.19
N GLY A 47 -22.90 18.17 -9.93
CA GLY A 47 -23.18 16.81 -9.49
C GLY A 47 -22.19 15.76 -10.00
N THR A 48 -22.47 14.51 -9.67
CA THR A 48 -21.65 13.33 -10.05
C THR A 48 -22.49 12.16 -10.54
N ALA A 49 -23.79 12.37 -10.77
CA ALA A 49 -24.73 11.30 -11.08
C ALA A 49 -24.50 10.63 -12.45
N ALA A 50 -23.77 11.29 -13.36
CA ALA A 50 -23.42 10.70 -14.65
C ALA A 50 -22.25 9.72 -14.52
N GLU A 51 -21.35 9.96 -13.57
CA GLU A 51 -20.14 9.16 -13.34
C GLU A 51 -20.32 8.14 -12.22
N HIS A 52 -21.17 8.41 -11.22
CA HIS A 52 -21.32 7.59 -10.01
C HIS A 52 -22.75 7.14 -9.74
N THR A 53 -22.85 5.96 -9.12
CA THR A 53 -24.05 5.48 -8.44
C THR A 53 -24.28 6.27 -7.14
N ALA A 54 -25.48 6.14 -6.55
CA ALA A 54 -25.79 6.72 -5.25
C ALA A 54 -24.87 6.22 -4.12
N SER A 55 -24.24 5.04 -4.27
CA SER A 55 -23.26 4.50 -3.32
C SER A 55 -21.83 5.01 -3.54
N GLY A 56 -21.61 5.90 -4.50
CA GLY A 56 -20.30 6.51 -4.78
C GLY A 56 -19.37 5.71 -5.69
N THR A 57 -19.79 4.52 -6.15
CA THR A 57 -19.03 3.71 -7.12
C THR A 57 -19.28 4.23 -8.54
N LEU A 58 -18.38 3.95 -9.49
CA LEU A 58 -18.60 4.32 -10.88
C LEU A 58 -19.86 3.65 -11.45
N HIS A 59 -20.64 4.43 -12.21
CA HIS A 59 -21.75 3.91 -12.99
C HIS A 59 -21.21 2.96 -14.08
N GLN A 60 -21.89 1.82 -14.31
CA GLN A 60 -21.40 0.78 -15.21
C GLN A 60 -21.14 1.31 -16.63
N GLU A 61 -22.04 2.14 -17.16
CA GLU A 61 -21.90 2.75 -18.49
C GLU A 61 -20.68 3.67 -18.57
N PHE A 62 -20.46 4.50 -17.55
CA PHE A 62 -19.29 5.38 -17.50
C PHE A 62 -18.00 4.57 -17.36
N ARG A 63 -18.00 3.53 -16.52
CA ARG A 63 -16.87 2.61 -16.36
C ARG A 63 -16.47 1.99 -17.70
N THR A 64 -17.42 1.42 -18.44
CA THR A 64 -17.13 0.80 -19.75
C THR A 64 -16.56 1.80 -20.74
N ARG A 65 -17.12 3.01 -20.85
CA ARG A 65 -16.53 4.04 -21.72
C ARG A 65 -15.13 4.44 -21.31
N LEU A 66 -14.86 4.51 -20.01
CA LEU A 66 -13.54 4.83 -19.50
C LEU A 66 -12.53 3.71 -19.83
N GLU A 67 -12.94 2.44 -19.71
CA GLU A 67 -12.13 1.28 -20.13
C GLU A 67 -11.80 1.38 -21.62
N ASP A 68 -12.78 1.65 -22.47
CA ASP A 68 -12.62 1.79 -23.92
C ASP A 68 -11.68 2.96 -24.28
N ALA A 69 -11.88 4.14 -23.69
CA ALA A 69 -11.05 5.32 -23.94
C ALA A 69 -9.59 5.09 -23.50
N VAL A 70 -9.38 4.42 -22.37
CA VAL A 70 -8.03 4.07 -21.90
C VAL A 70 -7.38 3.04 -22.81
N ALA A 71 -8.13 2.03 -23.26
CA ALA A 71 -7.62 1.02 -24.20
C ALA A 71 -7.20 1.65 -25.53
N GLU A 72 -8.01 2.57 -26.08
CA GLU A 72 -7.67 3.32 -27.30
C GLU A 72 -6.36 4.10 -27.13
N VAL A 73 -6.22 4.83 -26.02
CA VAL A 73 -5.01 5.63 -25.78
C VAL A 73 -3.78 4.74 -25.66
N ARG A 74 -3.85 3.65 -24.90
CA ARG A 74 -2.74 2.69 -24.76
C ARG A 74 -2.33 2.09 -26.11
N GLN A 75 -3.28 1.84 -27.00
CA GLN A 75 -3.01 1.33 -28.33
C GLN A 75 -2.34 2.37 -29.23
N ARG A 76 -2.81 3.62 -29.18
CA ARG A 76 -2.40 4.68 -30.12
C ARG A 76 -1.14 5.44 -29.69
N TRP A 77 -0.87 5.53 -28.39
CA TRP A 77 0.31 6.18 -27.82
C TRP A 77 0.99 5.27 -26.77
N PRO A 78 1.57 4.13 -27.17
CA PRO A 78 2.19 3.18 -26.24
C PRO A 78 3.37 3.76 -25.45
N GLN A 79 3.96 4.87 -25.90
CA GLN A 79 5.01 5.59 -25.20
C GLN A 79 4.52 6.43 -24.01
N VAL A 80 3.21 6.69 -23.89
CA VAL A 80 2.61 7.41 -22.76
C VAL A 80 2.06 6.38 -21.78
N ALA A 81 2.66 6.29 -20.60
CA ALA A 81 2.21 5.41 -19.54
C ALA A 81 0.91 5.94 -18.92
N ILE A 82 -0.19 5.20 -19.13
CA ILE A 82 -1.48 5.53 -18.53
C ILE A 82 -1.61 4.94 -17.13
N GLN A 83 -1.58 5.81 -16.13
CA GLN A 83 -1.80 5.47 -14.72
C GLN A 83 -3.26 5.73 -14.35
N LEU A 84 -4.03 4.68 -14.09
CA LEU A 84 -5.41 4.82 -13.62
C LEU A 84 -5.45 4.86 -12.10
N SER A 85 -6.09 5.88 -11.54
CA SER A 85 -6.18 6.02 -10.08
C SER A 85 -7.31 5.20 -9.45
N SER A 86 -8.28 4.70 -10.22
CA SER A 86 -9.39 3.91 -9.66
C SER A 86 -9.16 2.41 -9.82
N HIS A 87 -9.24 1.71 -8.70
CA HIS A 87 -9.23 0.25 -8.66
C HIS A 87 -10.54 -0.39 -9.14
N GLU A 88 -11.59 0.40 -9.41
CA GLU A 88 -12.88 -0.09 -9.91
C GLU A 88 -12.81 -0.67 -11.33
N LEU A 89 -11.74 -0.34 -12.05
CA LEU A 89 -11.39 -0.84 -13.38
C LEU A 89 -10.53 -2.12 -13.33
N SER A 90 -10.10 -2.52 -12.12
CA SER A 90 -9.30 -3.74 -11.94
C SER A 90 -10.22 -4.97 -11.88
N ALA A 91 -9.71 -6.11 -12.36
CA ALA A 91 -10.40 -7.39 -12.24
C ALA A 91 -10.78 -7.69 -10.78
N HIS A 92 -11.92 -8.34 -10.60
CA HIS A 92 -12.49 -8.61 -9.28
C HIS A 92 -11.53 -9.41 -8.40
N THR A 93 -11.04 -8.77 -7.36
CA THR A 93 -10.26 -9.41 -6.30
C THR A 93 -11.19 -10.16 -5.35
N ARG A 94 -10.83 -11.39 -4.98
CA ARG A 94 -11.52 -12.14 -3.91
C ARG A 94 -10.90 -11.73 -2.59
N LEU A 95 -11.71 -11.47 -1.56
CA LEU A 95 -11.20 -11.15 -0.22
C LEU A 95 -10.17 -12.22 0.19
N SER A 96 -9.00 -11.76 0.65
CA SER A 96 -7.87 -12.63 1.00
C SER A 96 -7.29 -12.21 2.35
N ALA A 97 -6.35 -13.01 2.85
CA ALA A 97 -5.56 -12.67 4.04
C ALA A 97 -4.60 -11.48 3.83
N HIS A 98 -4.45 -11.02 2.57
CA HIS A 98 -3.54 -9.94 2.20
C HIS A 98 -4.29 -8.66 1.88
N PRO A 99 -3.69 -7.49 2.19
CA PRO A 99 -4.30 -6.22 1.86
C PRO A 99 -4.30 -6.01 0.35
N GLN A 100 -5.50 -5.93 -0.22
CA GLN A 100 -5.70 -5.69 -1.64
C GLN A 100 -6.66 -4.53 -1.82
N ALA A 101 -6.54 -3.84 -2.95
CA ALA A 101 -7.49 -2.81 -3.33
C ALA A 101 -8.92 -3.38 -3.32
N TRP A 102 -9.82 -2.63 -2.69
CA TRP A 102 -11.21 -3.03 -2.54
C TRP A 102 -12.11 -1.82 -2.72
N PRO A 103 -12.47 -1.49 -3.97
CA PRO A 103 -13.23 -0.29 -4.24
C PRO A 103 -14.71 -0.42 -3.85
N TRP A 104 -15.20 -1.64 -3.60
CA TRP A 104 -16.59 -1.91 -3.25
C TRP A 104 -16.87 -1.67 -1.76
N PRO A 105 -18.12 -1.67 -1.30
CA PRO A 105 -18.43 -1.68 0.12
C PRO A 105 -17.63 -2.77 0.85
N MET A 106 -17.07 -2.43 2.01
CA MET A 106 -16.27 -3.38 2.78
C MET A 106 -17.14 -4.58 3.23
N PRO A 107 -16.68 -5.84 3.04
CA PRO A 107 -17.38 -7.01 3.55
C PRO A 107 -17.37 -7.05 5.07
N ASP A 108 -18.31 -7.77 5.66
CA ASP A 108 -18.34 -7.97 7.11
C ASP A 108 -17.15 -8.83 7.57
N GLY A 109 -16.56 -8.44 8.70
CA GLY A 109 -15.38 -9.08 9.26
C GLY A 109 -14.06 -8.74 8.56
N ALA A 110 -14.08 -8.00 7.43
CA ALA A 110 -12.86 -7.44 6.85
C ALA A 110 -12.39 -6.21 7.64
N VAL A 111 -11.11 -5.89 7.51
CA VAL A 111 -10.49 -4.70 8.12
C VAL A 111 -9.74 -3.89 7.06
N ILE A 112 -9.56 -2.61 7.32
CA ILE A 112 -8.80 -1.71 6.45
C ILE A 112 -7.34 -1.74 6.90
N SER A 113 -6.45 -2.17 6.02
CA SER A 113 -5.01 -2.13 6.26
C SER A 113 -4.43 -0.74 5.99
N THR A 114 -4.80 -0.16 4.84
CA THR A 114 -4.28 1.15 4.38
C THR A 114 -5.18 1.70 3.26
N CYS A 115 -4.87 2.89 2.75
CA CYS A 115 -5.45 3.53 1.57
C CYS A 115 -4.43 4.50 0.96
N ASP A 116 -4.75 5.10 -0.19
CA ASP A 116 -3.84 6.03 -0.89
C ASP A 116 -3.46 7.27 -0.05
N GLN A 117 -4.35 7.70 0.87
CA GLN A 117 -4.12 8.78 1.84
C GLN A 117 -4.15 8.22 3.26
N SER A 118 -3.22 7.32 3.55
CA SER A 118 -3.20 6.54 4.78
C SER A 118 -2.98 7.40 6.03
N PRO A 119 -3.82 7.28 7.07
CA PRO A 119 -3.66 8.07 8.29
C PRO A 119 -2.46 7.63 9.15
N PHE A 120 -1.72 6.61 8.73
CA PHE A 120 -0.56 6.07 9.45
C PHE A 120 0.77 6.64 8.97
N ASP A 121 0.80 7.21 7.77
CA ASP A 121 2.02 7.72 7.11
C ASP A 121 1.83 9.13 6.52
N SER A 122 0.59 9.59 6.35
CA SER A 122 0.28 10.88 5.75
C SER A 122 -0.73 11.71 6.57
N VAL A 123 -0.71 13.01 6.32
CA VAL A 123 -1.58 14.01 6.94
C VAL A 123 -1.89 15.11 5.94
N HIS A 124 -3.09 15.69 6.01
CA HIS A 124 -3.49 16.82 5.19
C HIS A 124 -3.65 18.06 6.05
N VAL A 125 -3.08 19.17 5.60
CA VAL A 125 -3.21 20.48 6.25
C VAL A 125 -4.05 21.37 5.34
N LEU A 126 -5.21 21.79 5.83
CA LEU A 126 -6.08 22.72 5.12
C LEU A 126 -5.48 24.14 5.15
N ALA A 127 -5.91 24.98 4.21
CA ALA A 127 -5.40 26.35 4.08
C ALA A 127 -5.59 27.22 5.33
N ASP A 128 -6.54 26.87 6.20
CA ASP A 128 -6.82 27.56 7.46
C ASP A 128 -6.04 27.00 8.67
N GLY A 129 -5.14 26.03 8.45
CA GLY A 129 -4.31 25.41 9.47
C GLY A 129 -4.92 24.18 10.15
N ARG A 130 -6.19 23.84 9.86
CA ARG A 130 -6.79 22.59 10.35
C ARG A 130 -6.09 21.39 9.75
N VAL A 131 -5.91 20.37 10.59
CA VAL A 131 -5.31 19.09 10.21
C VAL A 131 -6.40 18.03 10.07
N ILE A 132 -6.44 17.33 8.94
CA ILE A 132 -7.36 16.24 8.65
C ILE A 132 -6.57 14.99 8.25
N ALA A 133 -7.20 13.81 8.31
CA ALA A 133 -6.55 12.58 7.89
C ALA A 133 -6.51 12.41 6.36
N CYS A 134 -7.58 12.79 5.66
CA CYS A 134 -7.77 12.53 4.23
C CYS A 134 -8.81 13.52 3.69
N GLU A 135 -8.75 13.84 2.40
CA GLU A 135 -9.73 14.72 1.73
C GLU A 135 -11.17 14.18 1.80
N VAL A 136 -11.36 12.86 1.91
CA VAL A 136 -12.68 12.23 2.06
C VAL A 136 -13.29 12.52 3.44
N THR A 137 -12.47 12.83 4.43
CA THR A 137 -12.89 13.15 5.81
C THR A 137 -12.66 14.61 6.17
N GLU A 138 -12.58 15.50 5.17
CA GLU A 138 -12.19 16.91 5.32
C GLU A 138 -13.03 17.73 6.31
N LYS A 139 -14.26 17.29 6.57
CA LYS A 139 -15.15 17.93 7.53
C LYS A 139 -14.76 17.68 8.99
N VAL A 140 -13.86 16.74 9.25
CA VAL A 140 -13.47 16.31 10.59
C VAL A 140 -12.02 16.68 10.84
N ALA A 141 -11.82 17.85 11.47
CA ALA A 141 -10.50 18.27 11.94
C ALA A 141 -10.03 17.38 13.10
N LEU A 142 -8.79 16.89 13.01
CA LEU A 142 -8.10 16.11 14.03
C LEU A 142 -7.17 16.96 14.89
N GLY A 143 -6.96 18.22 14.50
CA GLY A 143 -6.19 19.23 15.23
C GLY A 143 -6.07 20.53 14.44
N ASP A 144 -5.34 21.49 15.00
CA ASP A 144 -5.14 22.81 14.40
C ASP A 144 -3.72 23.32 14.66
N LEU A 145 -2.97 23.60 13.59
CA LEU A 145 -1.57 24.04 13.68
C LEU A 145 -1.40 25.44 14.29
N ARG A 146 -2.49 26.20 14.43
CA ARG A 146 -2.48 27.49 15.14
C ARG A 146 -2.45 27.32 16.66
N GLN A 147 -2.78 26.13 17.15
CA GLN A 147 -2.90 25.83 18.58
C GLN A 147 -1.93 24.76 19.05
N GLN A 148 -1.56 23.82 18.18
CA GLN A 148 -0.76 22.64 18.52
C GLN A 148 0.31 22.40 17.45
N SER A 149 1.45 21.86 17.84
CA SER A 149 2.44 21.37 16.87
C SER A 149 1.89 20.16 16.11
N LEU A 150 2.38 19.95 14.88
CA LEU A 150 2.01 18.78 14.08
C LEU A 150 2.29 17.47 14.84
N ARG A 151 3.37 17.40 15.62
CA ARG A 151 3.73 16.23 16.43
C ARG A 151 2.68 15.94 17.51
N GLU A 152 2.16 16.97 18.18
CA GLU A 152 1.12 16.83 19.19
C GLU A 152 -0.20 16.38 18.56
N ILE A 153 -0.56 16.94 17.41
CA ILE A 153 -1.76 16.53 16.66
C ILE A 153 -1.64 15.07 16.21
N TRP A 154 -0.54 14.72 15.56
CA TRP A 154 -0.27 13.38 15.01
C TRP A 154 -0.32 12.28 16.08
N ASN A 155 0.20 12.58 17.28
CA ASN A 155 0.23 11.65 18.41
C ASN A 155 -0.95 11.84 19.37
N GLY A 156 -1.85 12.78 19.06
CA GLY A 156 -2.96 13.18 19.90
C GLY A 156 -4.12 12.18 19.92
N PRO A 157 -5.03 12.30 20.89
CA PRO A 157 -6.14 11.37 21.07
C PRO A 157 -7.09 11.34 19.86
N ALA A 158 -7.37 12.48 19.23
CA ALA A 158 -8.25 12.54 18.06
C ALA A 158 -7.71 11.73 16.87
N TYR A 159 -6.42 11.87 16.56
CA TYR A 159 -5.77 11.13 15.47
C TYR A 159 -5.67 9.63 15.77
N ARG A 160 -5.33 9.26 17.02
CA ARG A 160 -5.32 7.85 17.46
C ARG A 160 -6.71 7.21 17.36
N ALA A 161 -7.75 7.92 17.79
CA ALA A 161 -9.13 7.44 17.68
C ALA A 161 -9.56 7.29 16.22
N PHE A 162 -9.17 8.22 15.34
CA PHE A 162 -9.41 8.09 13.90
C PHE A 162 -8.73 6.85 13.31
N ARG A 163 -7.45 6.63 13.59
CA ARG A 163 -6.71 5.44 13.12
C ARG A 163 -7.37 4.13 13.54
N GLU A 164 -7.86 4.06 14.77
CA GLU A 164 -8.56 2.88 15.26
C GLU A 164 -9.88 2.64 14.50
N ARG A 165 -10.70 3.70 14.33
CA ARG A 165 -11.93 3.60 13.54
C ARG A 165 -11.67 3.30 12.06
N HIS A 166 -10.62 3.86 11.48
CA HIS A 166 -10.19 3.59 10.12
C HIS A 166 -9.84 2.10 9.97
N ARG A 167 -8.91 1.59 10.80
CA ARG A 167 -8.45 0.20 10.73
C ARG A 167 -9.59 -0.81 10.92
N SER A 168 -10.44 -0.59 11.93
CA SER A 168 -11.61 -1.43 12.21
C SER A 168 -12.74 -1.30 11.18
N GLY A 169 -12.66 -0.31 10.28
CA GLY A 169 -13.74 0.01 9.34
C GLY A 169 -15.00 0.59 9.99
N ALA A 170 -14.89 1.11 11.21
CA ALA A 170 -15.96 1.84 11.90
C ALA A 170 -16.16 3.27 11.36
N GLU A 171 -15.17 3.83 10.64
CA GLU A 171 -15.32 5.10 9.94
C GLU A 171 -16.07 4.89 8.63
N SER A 172 -17.33 5.34 8.56
CA SER A 172 -18.25 5.03 7.45
C SER A 172 -17.73 5.53 6.10
N ALA A 173 -17.14 6.72 6.08
CA ALA A 173 -16.52 7.29 4.89
C ALA A 173 -15.36 6.44 4.36
N CYS A 174 -14.55 5.87 5.27
CA CYS A 174 -13.48 4.95 4.90
C CYS A 174 -14.02 3.59 4.46
N ARG A 175 -15.14 3.12 5.03
CA ARG A 175 -15.77 1.83 4.68
C ARG A 175 -16.31 1.79 3.25
N SER A 176 -16.78 2.92 2.72
CA SER A 176 -17.26 3.06 1.34
C SER A 176 -16.21 3.60 0.36
N CYS A 177 -15.11 4.19 0.84
CA CYS A 177 -14.07 4.77 -0.01
C CYS A 177 -13.48 3.77 -1.01
N VAL A 178 -13.32 4.19 -2.27
CA VAL A 178 -12.84 3.33 -3.36
C VAL A 178 -11.32 3.08 -3.34
N TYR A 179 -10.57 3.86 -2.57
CA TYR A 179 -9.09 3.82 -2.47
C TYR A 179 -8.57 2.96 -1.32
N LYS A 180 -9.46 2.25 -0.61
CA LYS A 180 -9.05 1.42 0.53
C LYS A 180 -8.45 0.10 0.09
N ARG A 181 -7.56 -0.41 0.92
CA ARG A 181 -7.05 -1.78 0.86
C ARG A 181 -7.54 -2.55 2.07
N VAL A 182 -8.20 -3.68 1.82
CA VAL A 182 -8.79 -4.51 2.86
C VAL A 182 -8.23 -5.92 2.82
N HIS A 183 -8.29 -6.59 3.95
CA HIS A 183 -8.01 -8.02 4.07
C HIS A 183 -8.98 -8.65 5.06
N GLN A 184 -9.08 -9.97 4.99
CA GLN A 184 -9.71 -10.75 6.03
C GLN A 184 -8.69 -11.05 7.12
N PRO A 185 -8.91 -10.60 8.37
CA PRO A 185 -8.07 -10.98 9.49
C PRO A 185 -7.99 -12.50 9.60
N GLN A 186 -6.78 -13.00 9.84
CA GLN A 186 -6.56 -14.40 10.14
C GLN A 186 -6.05 -14.53 11.58
N PRO A 187 -6.36 -15.64 12.28
CA PRO A 187 -5.71 -15.95 13.54
C PRO A 187 -4.20 -15.96 13.36
N ALA A 188 -3.50 -15.43 14.35
CA ALA A 188 -2.05 -15.39 14.30
C ALA A 188 -1.47 -16.81 14.21
N SER A 189 -0.59 -17.01 13.25
CA SER A 189 0.07 -18.28 12.98
C SER A 189 1.51 -18.24 13.46
N VAL A 190 1.96 -19.35 14.03
CA VAL A 190 3.39 -19.60 14.31
C VAL A 190 4.19 -19.85 13.04
N ARG A 191 3.53 -19.98 11.89
CA ARG A 191 4.06 -20.26 10.57
C ARG A 191 3.51 -19.26 9.55
N ILE A 192 4.38 -18.47 8.95
CA ILE A 192 4.05 -17.47 7.92
C ILE A 192 4.70 -17.92 6.62
N GLU A 193 3.89 -18.21 5.60
CA GLU A 193 4.37 -18.47 4.24
C GLU A 193 4.29 -17.17 3.43
N GLY A 194 5.31 -16.80 2.65
CA GLY A 194 5.37 -15.53 1.93
C GLY A 194 4.14 -15.26 1.05
N ARG A 195 3.74 -16.25 0.26
CA ARG A 195 2.52 -16.25 -0.58
C ARG A 195 1.21 -16.06 0.18
N GLN A 196 1.21 -16.33 1.48
CA GLN A 196 0.01 -16.41 2.33
C GLN A 196 0.25 -15.72 3.69
N ALA A 197 1.15 -14.73 3.72
CA ALA A 197 1.57 -14.08 4.94
C ALA A 197 0.46 -13.20 5.53
N PRO A 198 -0.06 -13.49 6.74
CA PRO A 198 -1.16 -12.72 7.32
C PRO A 198 -0.78 -11.26 7.48
N ALA A 199 -1.59 -10.35 6.93
CA ALA A 199 -1.31 -8.91 6.96
C ALA A 199 -1.02 -8.39 8.37
N GLU A 200 -1.79 -8.84 9.36
CA GLU A 200 -1.65 -8.45 10.76
C GLU A 200 -0.29 -8.84 11.37
N GLN A 201 0.38 -9.85 10.80
CA GLN A 201 1.69 -10.31 11.24
C GLN A 201 2.84 -9.65 10.49
N LEU A 202 2.56 -8.96 9.38
CA LEU A 202 3.51 -8.15 8.62
C LEU A 202 3.39 -6.69 9.04
N LEU A 203 4.24 -6.22 9.95
CA LEU A 203 4.10 -4.90 10.56
C LEU A 203 4.50 -3.76 9.62
N SER A 204 5.76 -3.71 9.21
CA SER A 204 6.31 -2.60 8.43
C SER A 204 7.29 -3.10 7.38
N GLY A 205 7.47 -2.31 6.31
CA GLY A 205 8.51 -2.54 5.31
C GLY A 205 8.22 -3.66 4.30
N TRP A 206 6.97 -4.14 4.22
CA TRP A 206 6.58 -5.19 3.28
C TRP A 206 5.89 -4.61 2.05
N HIS A 207 6.26 -5.11 0.88
CA HIS A 207 5.62 -4.78 -0.38
C HIS A 207 4.28 -5.53 -0.55
N GLY A 208 3.43 -4.96 -1.41
CA GLY A 208 2.22 -5.63 -1.89
C GLY A 208 2.53 -6.97 -2.56
N ASP A 209 1.50 -7.81 -2.67
CA ASP A 209 1.65 -9.10 -3.34
C ASP A 209 1.80 -8.86 -4.83
N ASP A 210 2.82 -9.43 -5.45
CA ASP A 210 3.09 -9.34 -6.88
C ASP A 210 2.84 -10.69 -7.59
N GLY A 211 2.30 -11.68 -6.88
CA GLY A 211 2.02 -13.01 -7.43
C GLY A 211 3.26 -13.90 -7.59
N SER A 212 4.44 -13.46 -7.16
CA SER A 212 5.70 -14.24 -7.25
C SER A 212 5.76 -15.43 -6.29
N GLY A 213 4.78 -15.56 -5.37
CA GLY A 213 4.76 -16.60 -4.34
C GLY A 213 5.67 -16.33 -3.14
N VAL A 214 6.35 -15.18 -3.12
CA VAL A 214 7.15 -14.69 -1.99
C VAL A 214 6.66 -13.32 -1.54
N ARG A 215 7.08 -12.89 -0.35
CA ARG A 215 6.79 -11.55 0.16
C ARG A 215 8.07 -10.72 0.22
N TRP A 216 8.20 -9.76 -0.68
CA TRP A 216 9.32 -8.84 -0.67
C TRP A 216 9.21 -7.77 0.41
N SER A 217 10.34 -7.44 1.03
CA SER A 217 10.51 -6.26 1.87
C SER A 217 11.26 -5.14 1.15
N SER A 218 11.16 -3.92 1.67
CA SER A 218 12.13 -2.84 1.46
C SER A 218 13.44 -3.13 2.23
N ALA A 219 14.31 -2.13 2.38
CA ALA A 219 15.56 -2.24 3.15
C ALA A 219 15.37 -2.75 4.58
N GLU A 220 14.25 -2.43 5.24
CA GLU A 220 13.94 -2.90 6.58
C GLU A 220 12.51 -3.38 6.64
N ALA A 221 12.29 -4.55 7.22
CA ALA A 221 10.95 -5.06 7.47
C ALA A 221 10.82 -5.71 8.84
N THR A 222 9.62 -5.61 9.40
CA THR A 222 9.29 -6.20 10.68
C THR A 222 8.07 -7.10 10.56
N LEU A 223 8.15 -8.30 11.12
CA LEU A 223 7.00 -9.19 11.31
C LEU A 223 6.94 -9.66 12.77
N TRP A 224 5.83 -10.27 13.17
CA TRP A 224 5.74 -10.93 14.46
C TRP A 224 5.18 -12.35 14.39
N LEU A 225 5.61 -13.19 15.33
CA LEU A 225 5.15 -14.57 15.50
C LEU A 225 4.62 -14.76 16.94
N PRO A 226 3.52 -15.50 17.15
CA PRO A 226 3.06 -15.85 18.50
C PRO A 226 4.15 -16.57 19.28
N ARG A 227 4.28 -16.26 20.58
CA ARG A 227 5.16 -17.04 21.45
C ARG A 227 4.47 -18.33 21.87
N VAL A 228 5.14 -19.46 21.61
CA VAL A 228 4.74 -20.76 22.13
C VAL A 228 5.81 -21.28 23.09
N ALA A 229 5.41 -21.60 24.32
CA ALA A 229 6.32 -21.92 25.42
C ALA A 229 7.24 -23.13 25.16
N ARG A 230 6.87 -24.04 24.25
CA ARG A 230 7.70 -25.19 23.85
C ARG A 230 8.63 -24.90 22.67
N HIS A 231 8.39 -23.84 21.91
CA HIS A 231 9.22 -23.52 20.74
C HIS A 231 10.57 -22.95 21.20
N ARG A 232 11.63 -23.39 20.55
CA ARG A 232 13.03 -23.06 20.87
C ARG A 232 13.78 -22.51 19.66
N ARG A 233 13.23 -22.62 18.46
CA ARG A 233 13.90 -22.20 17.23
C ARG A 233 13.00 -21.38 16.33
N LEU A 234 13.61 -20.41 15.66
CA LEU A 234 13.07 -19.74 14.48
C LEU A 234 13.66 -20.42 13.25
N HIS A 235 12.80 -20.83 12.34
CA HIS A 235 13.15 -21.23 10.99
C HIS A 235 12.81 -20.08 10.05
N LEU A 236 13.81 -19.53 9.37
CA LEU A 236 13.63 -18.46 8.38
C LEU A 236 14.15 -18.94 7.02
N HIS A 237 13.32 -18.85 5.99
CA HIS A 237 13.67 -19.21 4.62
C HIS A 237 13.26 -18.06 3.70
N GLY A 238 14.16 -17.68 2.81
CA GLY A 238 13.91 -16.63 1.85
C GLY A 238 15.08 -16.36 0.94
N MET A 239 15.12 -15.16 0.38
CA MET A 239 16.22 -14.69 -0.46
C MET A 239 16.62 -13.28 -0.05
N VAL A 240 17.92 -13.04 0.11
CA VAL A 240 18.49 -11.71 0.35
C VAL A 240 18.73 -11.04 -1.02
N ALA A 241 18.22 -9.83 -1.20
CA ALA A 241 18.37 -9.09 -2.45
C ALA A 241 19.83 -8.70 -2.73
N PRO A 242 20.26 -8.71 -4.00
CA PRO A 242 21.57 -8.17 -4.38
C PRO A 242 21.63 -6.66 -4.17
N THR A 243 22.84 -6.14 -4.00
CA THR A 243 23.13 -4.73 -3.77
C THR A 243 24.30 -4.31 -4.66
N ALA A 244 24.42 -3.01 -4.99
CA ALA A 244 25.49 -2.51 -5.86
C ALA A 244 26.89 -2.75 -5.26
N THR A 245 26.99 -2.65 -3.94
CA THR A 245 28.18 -3.00 -3.16
C THR A 245 27.83 -4.05 -2.11
N PRO A 246 28.76 -4.93 -1.71
CA PRO A 246 28.54 -5.86 -0.61
C PRO A 246 28.09 -5.10 0.64
N ALA A 247 26.93 -5.47 1.17
CA ALA A 247 26.32 -4.82 2.33
C ALA A 247 25.73 -5.88 3.28
N PRO A 248 25.64 -5.61 4.58
CA PRO A 248 25.11 -6.59 5.53
C PRO A 248 23.60 -6.77 5.40
N PHE A 249 23.18 -8.03 5.53
CA PHE A 249 21.84 -8.43 5.90
C PHE A 249 21.86 -8.92 7.35
N SER A 250 20.98 -8.39 8.20
CA SER A 250 20.87 -8.78 9.60
C SER A 250 19.45 -9.22 9.97
N VAL A 251 19.39 -10.13 10.94
CA VAL A 251 18.14 -10.61 11.55
C VAL A 251 18.19 -10.30 13.03
N HIS A 252 17.17 -9.59 13.52
CA HIS A 252 17.00 -9.29 14.94
C HIS A 252 15.73 -9.96 15.48
N LEU A 253 15.83 -10.54 16.68
CA LEU A 253 14.74 -11.12 17.42
C LEU A 253 14.53 -10.35 18.72
N ASP A 254 13.36 -9.73 18.88
CA ASP A 254 13.03 -8.84 20.00
C ASP A 254 14.13 -7.75 20.21
N GLY A 255 14.68 -7.25 19.11
CA GLY A 255 15.78 -6.26 19.07
C GLY A 255 17.20 -6.84 19.17
N LEU A 256 17.35 -8.11 19.56
CA LEU A 256 18.66 -8.77 19.67
C LEU A 256 19.14 -9.25 18.30
N LEU A 257 20.34 -8.86 17.89
CA LEU A 257 20.99 -9.39 16.68
C LEU A 257 21.27 -10.89 16.85
N VAL A 258 20.70 -11.72 15.97
CA VAL A 258 20.83 -13.19 16.02
C VAL A 258 21.46 -13.79 14.76
N HIS A 259 21.54 -13.03 13.67
CA HIS A 259 22.23 -13.43 12.44
C HIS A 259 22.71 -12.20 11.66
N GLN A 260 23.86 -12.32 11.00
CA GLN A 260 24.34 -11.34 10.04
C GLN A 260 25.15 -12.03 8.94
N GLN A 261 24.96 -11.61 7.68
CA GLN A 261 25.77 -12.03 6.54
C GLN A 261 25.88 -10.93 5.50
N THR A 262 26.85 -11.01 4.59
CA THR A 262 26.98 -10.04 3.49
C THR A 262 26.45 -10.59 2.16
N GLU A 263 26.49 -11.90 1.99
CA GLU A 263 26.10 -12.60 0.75
C GLU A 263 24.61 -12.45 0.45
N ALA A 264 24.31 -12.12 -0.81
CA ALA A 264 22.97 -12.13 -1.37
C ALA A 264 22.58 -13.54 -1.87
N GLY A 265 21.30 -13.76 -2.13
CA GLY A 265 20.78 -15.02 -2.66
C GLY A 265 19.98 -15.83 -1.62
N PRO A 266 19.78 -17.14 -1.86
CA PRO A 266 18.97 -17.99 -1.01
C PRO A 266 19.50 -18.06 0.42
N LEU A 267 18.57 -18.01 1.39
CA LEU A 267 18.87 -18.02 2.81
C LEU A 267 17.98 -19.03 3.52
N GLN A 268 18.59 -19.96 4.27
CA GLN A 268 17.87 -20.85 5.16
C GLN A 268 18.54 -20.88 6.54
N LEU A 269 17.86 -20.33 7.55
CA LEU A 269 18.36 -20.20 8.91
C LEU A 269 17.53 -21.01 9.90
N ARG A 270 18.22 -21.53 10.91
CA ARG A 270 17.65 -22.15 12.11
C ARG A 270 18.27 -21.49 13.33
N LEU A 271 17.61 -20.45 13.84
CA LEU A 271 18.13 -19.59 14.90
C LEU A 271 17.53 -20.00 16.25
N PRO A 272 18.30 -20.03 17.34
CA PRO A 272 17.74 -20.22 18.67
C PRO A 272 16.84 -19.04 19.04
N LEU A 273 15.69 -19.31 19.66
CA LEU A 273 14.82 -18.27 20.19
C LEU A 273 15.36 -17.81 21.55
N PRO A 274 15.70 -16.52 21.73
CA PRO A 274 16.09 -16.01 23.04
C PRO A 274 14.95 -16.15 24.06
N PRO A 275 15.28 -16.30 25.36
CA PRO A 275 14.31 -16.12 26.43
C PRO A 275 13.67 -14.74 26.31
N SER A 276 12.34 -14.67 26.37
CA SER A 276 11.63 -13.39 26.38
C SER A 276 10.28 -13.58 27.05
N THR A 277 9.88 -12.58 27.83
CA THR A 277 8.63 -12.53 28.60
C THR A 277 7.45 -12.05 27.77
N GLN A 278 7.70 -11.50 26.58
CA GLN A 278 6.65 -10.99 25.70
C GLN A 278 5.73 -12.13 25.22
N ALA A 279 4.47 -11.77 24.91
CA ALA A 279 3.49 -12.71 24.36
C ALA A 279 3.73 -13.04 22.88
N GLN A 280 4.56 -12.24 22.21
CA GLN A 280 4.94 -12.38 20.82
C GLN A 280 6.46 -12.32 20.66
N ARG A 281 6.93 -12.68 19.47
CA ARG A 281 8.31 -12.53 19.01
C ARG A 281 8.31 -11.58 17.84
N VAL A 282 9.08 -10.50 17.92
CA VAL A 282 9.25 -9.53 16.85
C VAL A 282 10.51 -9.89 16.08
N LEU A 283 10.36 -10.12 14.77
CA LEU A 283 11.45 -10.40 13.85
C LEU A 283 11.67 -9.18 12.98
N GLN A 284 12.85 -8.58 13.06
CA GLN A 284 13.27 -7.49 12.19
C GLN A 284 14.33 -8.01 11.22
N LEU A 285 14.16 -7.67 9.95
CA LEU A 285 15.03 -8.02 8.85
C LEU A 285 15.56 -6.72 8.27
N ARG A 286 16.87 -6.59 8.15
CA ARG A 286 17.48 -5.37 7.61
C ARG A 286 18.51 -5.73 6.55
N ARG A 287 18.40 -5.09 5.40
CA ARG A 287 19.36 -5.13 4.30
C ARG A 287 19.89 -3.73 4.07
N GLU A 288 21.15 -3.51 4.43
CA GLU A 288 21.83 -2.26 4.08
C GLU A 288 22.11 -2.20 2.58
N GLY A 289 22.08 -1.00 2.01
CA GLY A 289 22.32 -0.81 0.58
C GLY A 289 21.30 -1.48 -0.33
N ALA A 290 20.10 -1.78 0.18
CA ALA A 290 18.99 -2.28 -0.63
C ALA A 290 18.78 -1.39 -1.86
N SER A 291 18.43 -2.01 -2.97
CA SER A 291 18.29 -1.33 -4.24
C SER A 291 17.16 -1.97 -5.04
N SER A 292 16.76 -1.31 -6.13
CA SER A 292 15.79 -1.88 -7.06
C SER A 292 16.50 -2.62 -8.19
N PRO A 293 15.91 -3.69 -8.74
CA PRO A 293 16.43 -4.32 -9.96
C PRO A 293 16.64 -3.34 -11.10
N HIS A 294 15.78 -2.31 -11.21
CA HIS A 294 15.97 -1.22 -12.16
C HIS A 294 17.25 -0.41 -11.93
N ALA A 295 17.52 0.01 -10.69
CA ALA A 295 18.74 0.75 -10.37
C ALA A 295 20.01 -0.08 -10.56
N LEU A 296 19.91 -1.40 -10.45
CA LEU A 296 21.01 -2.34 -10.72
C LEU A 296 21.15 -2.71 -12.20
N GLY A 297 20.24 -2.26 -13.07
CA GLY A 297 20.22 -2.63 -14.49
C GLY A 297 19.88 -4.10 -14.75
N THR A 298 19.22 -4.78 -13.80
CA THR A 298 18.90 -6.22 -13.88
C THR A 298 17.41 -6.51 -14.09
N GLY A 299 16.55 -5.49 -14.08
CA GLY A 299 15.12 -5.64 -14.33
C GLY A 299 14.37 -4.32 -14.43
N ALA A 300 13.05 -4.40 -14.63
CA ALA A 300 12.16 -3.23 -14.67
C ALA A 300 11.51 -2.91 -13.31
N ASP A 301 11.72 -3.74 -12.30
CA ASP A 301 11.14 -3.53 -10.97
C ASP A 301 11.80 -2.32 -10.29
N LEU A 302 10.98 -1.33 -9.95
CA LEU A 302 11.38 -0.08 -9.33
C LEU A 302 11.38 -0.14 -7.80
N ARG A 303 10.81 -1.20 -7.20
CA ARG A 303 10.74 -1.35 -5.75
C ARG A 303 12.15 -1.54 -5.19
N GLU A 304 12.44 -0.88 -4.08
CA GLU A 304 13.62 -1.22 -3.27
C GLU A 304 13.40 -2.59 -2.64
N LEU A 305 14.30 -3.55 -2.86
CA LEU A 305 14.17 -4.92 -2.38
C LEU A 305 15.25 -5.24 -1.34
N GLY A 306 14.83 -5.73 -0.16
CA GLY A 306 15.73 -6.19 0.90
C GLY A 306 15.75 -7.70 1.07
N PHE A 307 14.60 -8.30 1.39
CA PHE A 307 14.45 -9.73 1.62
C PHE A 307 13.13 -10.25 1.05
N ALA A 308 13.18 -11.39 0.37
CA ALA A 308 12.00 -12.14 -0.04
C ALA A 308 11.70 -13.22 0.99
N LEU A 309 10.65 -13.04 1.79
CA LEU A 309 10.18 -14.05 2.72
C LEU A 309 9.50 -15.19 1.94
N ILE A 310 10.00 -16.41 2.12
CA ILE A 310 9.33 -17.65 1.71
C ILE A 310 8.63 -18.28 2.91
N LEU A 311 9.31 -18.38 4.05
CA LEU A 311 8.78 -18.97 5.29
C LEU A 311 9.44 -18.35 6.53
N ALA A 312 8.63 -18.02 7.53
CA ALA A 312 9.08 -17.79 8.90
C ALA A 312 8.25 -18.67 9.85
N GLU A 313 8.89 -19.46 10.69
CA GLU A 313 8.20 -20.40 11.57
C GLU A 313 8.90 -20.55 12.92
N THR A 314 8.14 -20.56 14.02
CA THR A 314 8.68 -21.00 15.32
C THR A 314 8.39 -22.48 15.57
N ARG A 315 9.37 -23.22 16.09
CA ARG A 315 9.27 -24.65 16.45
C ARG A 315 9.95 -24.97 17.75
#